data_AF-A0A0F9TFC0-F1
#
_entry.id   AF-A0A0F9TFC0-F1
#
_cell.length_a   1.000
_cell.length_b   1.000
_cell.length_c   1.000
_cell.angle_alpha   90.00
_cell.angle_beta   90.00
_cell.angle_gamma   90.00
#
_symmetry.space_group_name_H-M   'P 1'
#
loop_
_entity.id
_entity.type
_entity.pdbx_description
1 polymer ?
#
loop_
_entity_poly.entity_id
_entity_poly.type
_entity_poly.pdbx_seq_one_letter_code
_entity_poly.pdbx_strand_id
1 'polypeptide(L)'
;MTRARLILAGCALLAAAAHCSAAPAQQQVTVTLSPADDAADDAPYRRAILMIHNHSPAAIASATIRWQLGGPTFVHPITVAPGSAASLPVVLPAVAIRQTYLIELTTGDARTDEPLRATADIYWPERLVNPAAFIDPAAYEPYQSDRPLWPASIRRRVMLIGLALLVVMTGALLIRRPTVRLAAIMGVVAISLIAALVFMHAQQIVLPRISDDGQFLILTARRTATWTSARTDLTPIYIDRAQMVEDTLIVSPDSISLTLRPGRIQLLRRPLEAPRPKP
;
A
#
# COMPACT_ATOMS: atom_id res chain seq x y z
N MET A 1 9.02 13.86 -81.05
CA MET A 1 9.31 12.45 -80.67
C MET A 1 10.82 12.26 -80.60
N THR A 2 11.30 11.24 -79.86
CA THR A 2 12.72 10.88 -79.55
C THR A 2 13.46 11.87 -78.65
N ARG A 3 13.65 11.60 -77.33
CA ARG A 3 14.45 10.57 -76.61
C ARG A 3 15.96 10.89 -76.55
N ALA A 4 16.43 11.14 -75.32
CA ALA A 4 17.42 10.33 -74.58
C ALA A 4 18.60 11.09 -73.96
N ARG A 5 18.92 10.64 -72.74
CA ARG A 5 20.15 10.78 -71.92
C ARG A 5 20.31 12.06 -71.12
N LEU A 6 20.17 11.93 -69.79
CA LEU A 6 21.19 12.44 -68.89
C LEU A 6 21.32 11.56 -67.64
N ILE A 7 22.59 11.35 -67.29
CA ILE A 7 23.17 10.57 -66.20
C ILE A 7 22.90 11.29 -64.88
N LEU A 8 22.59 10.57 -63.81
CA LEU A 8 22.91 11.06 -62.47
C LEU A 8 23.25 9.91 -61.52
N ALA A 9 24.53 9.91 -61.14
CA ALA A 9 25.09 9.16 -60.04
C ALA A 9 24.52 9.69 -58.72
N GLY A 10 24.09 8.79 -57.84
CA GLY A 10 23.58 9.11 -56.51
C GLY A 10 24.22 8.18 -55.49
N CYS A 11 25.09 8.76 -54.66
CA CYS A 11 25.93 8.18 -53.62
C CYS A 11 25.28 7.06 -52.77
N ALA A 12 25.97 5.92 -52.69
CA ALA A 12 25.80 4.95 -51.63
C ALA A 12 26.40 5.49 -50.32
N LEU A 13 25.55 5.96 -49.41
CA LEU A 13 25.92 6.30 -48.03
C LEU A 13 25.79 5.03 -47.17
N LEU A 14 26.94 4.39 -46.93
CA LEU A 14 27.12 3.34 -45.92
C LEU A 14 26.94 3.95 -44.52
N ALA A 15 25.77 3.75 -43.92
CA ALA A 15 25.55 3.99 -42.50
C ALA A 15 26.13 2.80 -41.71
N ALA A 16 27.38 2.93 -41.28
CA ALA A 16 27.98 2.04 -40.29
C ALA A 16 27.32 2.31 -38.92
N ALA A 17 26.31 1.49 -38.58
CA ALA A 17 25.74 1.47 -37.25
C ALA A 17 26.78 0.91 -36.26
N ALA A 18 27.50 1.81 -35.60
CA ALA A 18 28.36 1.49 -34.47
C ALA A 18 27.49 0.85 -33.38
N HIS A 19 27.58 -0.47 -33.26
CA HIS A 19 27.05 -1.21 -32.12
C HIS A 19 27.90 -0.84 -30.90
N CYS A 20 27.50 0.21 -30.20
CA CYS A 20 28.03 0.52 -28.89
C CYS A 20 27.53 -0.57 -27.94
N SER A 21 28.30 -1.66 -27.79
CA SER A 21 28.07 -2.64 -26.74
C SER A 21 28.25 -1.94 -25.40
N ALA A 22 27.13 -1.52 -24.80
CA ALA A 22 27.11 -1.09 -23.41
C ALA A 22 27.62 -2.26 -22.56
N ALA A 23 28.72 -2.05 -21.85
CA ALA A 23 29.20 -3.01 -20.87
C ALA A 23 28.06 -3.30 -19.87
N PRO A 24 27.88 -4.55 -19.43
CA PRO A 24 26.84 -4.88 -18.46
C PRO A 24 27.05 -3.99 -17.23
N ALA A 25 26.01 -3.26 -16.84
CA ALA A 25 26.03 -2.46 -15.62
C ALA A 25 26.44 -3.38 -14.47
N GLN A 26 27.57 -3.08 -13.82
CA GLN A 26 28.05 -3.87 -12.69
C GLN A 26 26.96 -3.92 -11.64
N GLN A 27 26.52 -5.13 -11.27
CA GLN A 27 25.53 -5.31 -10.21
C GLN A 27 26.13 -4.80 -8.90
N GLN A 28 25.64 -3.65 -8.44
CA GLN A 28 26.15 -2.98 -7.24
C GLN A 28 25.81 -3.74 -5.95
N VAL A 29 24.81 -4.63 -5.98
CA VAL A 29 24.41 -5.45 -4.84
C VAL A 29 23.97 -6.83 -5.31
N THR A 30 24.35 -7.86 -4.54
CA THR A 30 23.83 -9.22 -4.68
C THR A 30 23.01 -9.57 -3.44
N VAL A 31 21.80 -10.11 -3.64
CA VAL A 31 20.88 -10.45 -2.55
C VAL A 31 20.40 -11.89 -2.70
N THR A 32 20.35 -12.63 -1.60
CA THR A 32 19.78 -13.98 -1.57
C THR A 32 18.83 -14.13 -0.38
N LEU A 33 17.79 -14.95 -0.56
CA LEU A 33 16.81 -15.29 0.47
C LEU A 33 16.76 -16.81 0.63
N SER A 34 16.72 -17.27 1.87
CA SER A 34 16.57 -18.70 2.20
C SER A 34 15.65 -18.88 3.40
N PRO A 35 14.84 -19.95 3.46
CA PRO A 35 14.08 -20.26 4.68
C PRO A 35 15.03 -20.51 5.86
N ALA A 36 14.63 -20.11 7.07
CA ALA A 36 15.35 -20.49 8.28
C ALA A 36 14.92 -21.88 8.75
N ASP A 37 15.86 -22.68 9.28
CA ASP A 37 15.64 -24.08 9.67
C ASP A 37 14.58 -24.26 10.79
N ASP A 38 14.44 -23.24 11.66
CA ASP A 38 13.57 -23.29 12.84
C ASP A 38 12.19 -22.64 12.64
N ALA A 39 11.64 -22.56 11.43
CA ALA A 39 10.33 -21.93 11.22
C ALA A 39 9.23 -22.69 12.00
N ALA A 40 8.80 -22.15 13.14
CA ALA A 40 7.72 -22.71 13.95
C ALA A 40 6.41 -22.76 13.13
N ASP A 41 5.66 -23.85 13.28
CA ASP A 41 4.56 -24.21 12.36
C ASP A 41 3.32 -23.29 12.44
N ASP A 42 3.11 -22.55 13.53
CA ASP A 42 1.81 -21.93 13.82
C ASP A 42 1.62 -20.47 13.35
N ALA A 43 2.68 -19.76 12.90
CA ALA A 43 2.57 -18.35 12.50
C ALA A 43 2.38 -18.16 10.98
N PRO A 44 1.44 -17.34 10.49
CA PRO A 44 1.24 -17.12 9.04
C PRO A 44 2.51 -16.65 8.33
N TYR A 45 3.33 -15.86 9.02
CA TYR A 45 4.66 -15.49 8.53
C TYR A 45 5.74 -16.48 8.96
N ARG A 46 6.68 -16.74 8.05
CA ARG A 46 7.79 -17.68 8.25
C ARG A 46 9.11 -16.94 8.33
N ARG A 47 10.04 -17.47 9.12
CA ARG A 47 11.39 -16.94 9.24
C ARG A 47 12.20 -17.27 7.99
N ALA A 48 12.93 -16.28 7.48
CA ALA A 48 13.89 -16.42 6.40
C ALA A 48 15.16 -15.65 6.75
N ILE A 49 16.25 -15.97 6.06
CA ILE A 49 17.52 -15.27 6.16
C ILE A 49 17.73 -14.50 4.86
N LEU A 50 17.86 -13.18 4.98
CA LEU A 50 18.26 -12.27 3.92
C LEU A 50 19.77 -12.06 3.99
N MET A 51 20.49 -12.43 2.94
CA MET A 51 21.93 -12.19 2.82
C MET A 51 22.16 -11.13 1.74
N ILE A 52 22.83 -10.03 2.13
CA ILE A 52 23.14 -8.89 1.25
C ILE A 52 24.66 -8.80 1.11
N HIS A 53 25.16 -8.77 -0.13
CA HIS A 53 26.55 -8.45 -0.46
C HIS A 53 26.59 -7.08 -1.12
N ASN A 54 27.18 -6.10 -0.44
CA ASN A 54 27.25 -4.72 -0.89
C ASN A 54 28.54 -4.49 -1.68
N HIS A 55 28.43 -4.40 -3.00
CA HIS A 55 29.55 -4.03 -3.89
C HIS A 55 29.56 -2.54 -4.23
N SER A 56 28.60 -1.77 -3.70
CA SER A 56 28.50 -0.34 -3.91
C SER A 56 29.52 0.41 -3.03
N PRO A 57 29.87 1.67 -3.39
CA PRO A 57 30.75 2.50 -2.57
C PRO A 57 30.05 3.09 -1.34
N ALA A 58 28.72 2.96 -1.23
CA ALA A 58 27.91 3.54 -0.16
C ALA A 58 27.48 2.48 0.87
N ALA A 59 27.32 2.88 2.13
CA ALA A 59 26.78 2.01 3.15
C ALA A 59 25.26 1.89 2.99
N ILE A 60 24.74 0.66 3.04
CA ILE A 60 23.30 0.39 3.10
C ILE A 60 22.83 0.59 4.53
N ALA A 61 21.69 1.26 4.71
CA ALA A 61 21.10 1.59 6.02
C ALA A 61 19.75 0.88 6.28
N SER A 62 19.03 0.52 5.23
CA SER A 62 17.78 -0.24 5.36
C SER A 62 17.50 -1.12 4.15
N ALA A 63 16.68 -2.14 4.38
CA ALA A 63 16.15 -3.02 3.34
C ALA A 63 14.62 -3.02 3.40
N THR A 64 13.99 -2.77 2.26
CA THR A 64 12.55 -2.86 2.05
C THR A 64 12.25 -4.08 1.20
N ILE A 65 11.43 -5.00 1.70
CA ILE A 65 11.17 -6.30 1.09
C ILE A 65 9.68 -6.39 0.77
N ARG A 66 9.35 -6.67 -0.49
CA ARG A 66 7.97 -6.88 -0.92
C ARG A 66 7.89 -8.03 -1.92
N TRP A 67 6.89 -8.89 -1.79
CA TRP A 67 6.68 -9.94 -2.79
C TRP A 67 6.28 -9.31 -4.13
N GLN A 68 6.83 -9.79 -5.25
CA GLN A 68 6.63 -9.21 -6.58
C GLN A 68 5.16 -9.23 -7.02
N LEU A 69 4.38 -10.21 -6.54
CA LEU A 69 2.93 -10.29 -6.80
C LEU A 69 2.10 -9.45 -5.79
N GLY A 70 2.73 -8.63 -4.96
CA GLY A 70 2.09 -7.75 -3.98
C GLY A 70 1.99 -8.35 -2.58
N GLY A 71 1.11 -7.79 -1.75
CA GLY A 71 1.07 -8.04 -0.31
C GLY A 71 1.87 -7.01 0.50
N PRO A 72 2.14 -7.32 1.79
CA PRO A 72 2.72 -6.37 2.71
C PRO A 72 4.19 -6.08 2.36
N THR A 73 4.60 -4.86 2.69
CA THR A 73 5.97 -4.37 2.54
C THR A 73 6.65 -4.39 3.90
N PHE A 74 7.80 -5.05 4.02
CA PHE A 74 8.55 -5.13 5.27
C PHE A 74 9.76 -4.21 5.22
N VAL A 75 9.94 -3.37 6.22
CA VAL A 75 11.07 -2.45 6.34
C VAL A 75 11.96 -2.91 7.48
N HIS A 76 13.22 -3.18 7.16
CA HIS A 76 14.21 -3.63 8.13
C HIS A 76 15.41 -2.67 8.17
N PRO A 77 15.79 -2.16 9.35
CA PRO A 77 17.05 -1.46 9.50
C PRO A 77 18.19 -2.47 9.39
N ILE A 78 19.19 -2.17 8.58
CA ILE A 78 20.38 -3.00 8.43
C ILE A 78 21.56 -2.12 8.00
N THR A 79 22.71 -2.29 8.63
CA THR A 79 23.94 -1.59 8.22
C THR A 79 24.87 -2.56 7.49
N VAL A 80 25.10 -2.31 6.20
CA VAL A 80 26.05 -3.09 5.39
C VAL A 80 27.09 -2.16 4.81
N ALA A 81 28.33 -2.27 5.30
CA ALA A 81 29.43 -1.42 4.85
C ALA A 81 29.76 -1.67 3.37
N PRO A 82 30.36 -0.69 2.67
CA PRO A 82 30.88 -0.88 1.32
C PRO A 82 31.83 -2.08 1.23
N GLY A 83 31.68 -2.91 0.21
CA GLY A 83 32.52 -4.10 -0.02
C GLY A 83 32.31 -5.24 0.98
N SER A 84 31.26 -5.20 1.82
CA SER A 84 31.00 -6.19 2.87
C SER A 84 29.69 -6.96 2.63
N ALA A 85 29.45 -7.97 3.47
CA ALA A 85 28.21 -8.75 3.46
C ALA A 85 27.58 -8.79 4.86
N ALA A 86 26.25 -8.87 4.90
CA ALA A 86 25.49 -9.00 6.13
C ALA A 86 24.33 -9.99 5.96
N SER A 87 24.01 -10.68 7.05
CA SER A 87 22.90 -11.61 7.16
C SER A 87 21.87 -11.06 8.14
N LEU A 88 20.61 -11.03 7.73
CA LEU A 88 19.50 -10.48 8.50
C LEU A 88 18.36 -11.49 8.59
N PRO A 89 17.93 -11.91 9.80
CA PRO A 89 16.70 -12.66 9.95
C PRO A 89 15.49 -11.77 9.63
N VAL A 90 14.63 -12.25 8.75
CA VAL A 90 13.40 -11.56 8.32
C VAL A 90 12.19 -12.49 8.46
N VAL A 91 11.01 -11.92 8.46
CA VAL A 91 9.74 -12.63 8.62
C VAL A 91 8.87 -12.30 7.40
N LEU A 92 8.55 -13.30 6.58
CA LEU A 92 7.93 -13.12 5.26
C LEU A 92 6.71 -14.05 5.08
N PRO A 93 5.73 -13.67 4.25
CA PRO A 93 4.54 -14.49 3.99
C PRO A 93 4.88 -15.67 3.08
N ALA A 94 4.69 -16.91 3.56
CA ALA A 94 4.90 -18.14 2.78
C ALA A 94 3.59 -18.62 2.14
N VAL A 95 3.22 -18.03 0.99
CA VAL A 95 1.93 -18.31 0.31
C VAL A 95 2.07 -19.21 -0.91
N ALA A 96 3.29 -19.47 -1.38
CA ALA A 96 3.58 -20.37 -2.48
C ALA A 96 4.97 -21.00 -2.30
N ILE A 97 5.20 -22.18 -2.88
CA ILE A 97 6.49 -22.88 -2.80
C ILE A 97 7.64 -22.02 -3.33
N ARG A 98 7.43 -21.27 -4.42
CA ARG A 98 8.40 -20.32 -4.96
C ARG A 98 7.83 -18.91 -4.93
N GLN A 99 8.57 -17.98 -4.36
CA GLN A 99 8.22 -16.56 -4.35
C GLN A 99 9.43 -15.71 -4.72
N THR A 100 9.22 -14.71 -5.56
CA THR A 100 10.23 -13.72 -5.94
C THR A 100 9.96 -12.41 -5.21
N TYR A 101 10.90 -11.95 -4.40
CA TYR A 101 10.78 -10.69 -3.66
C TYR A 101 11.56 -9.59 -4.37
N LEU A 102 10.95 -8.40 -4.46
CA LEU A 102 11.62 -7.16 -4.76
C LEU A 102 12.23 -6.61 -3.47
N ILE A 103 13.49 -6.25 -3.53
CA ILE A 103 14.27 -5.77 -2.39
C ILE A 103 14.86 -4.42 -2.76
N GLU A 104 14.41 -3.37 -2.09
CA GLU A 104 14.92 -2.02 -2.26
C GLU A 104 15.82 -1.67 -1.07
N LEU A 105 17.05 -1.27 -1.34
CA LEU A 105 18.07 -0.99 -0.35
C LEU A 105 18.37 0.50 -0.39
N THR A 106 18.21 1.16 0.76
CA THR A 106 18.43 2.61 0.87
C THR A 106 19.81 2.85 1.48
N THR A 107 20.58 3.74 0.87
CA THR A 107 21.89 4.17 1.39
C THR A 107 21.71 5.19 2.52
N GLY A 108 22.67 5.28 3.43
CA GLY A 108 22.60 6.18 4.60
C GLY A 108 22.60 7.68 4.23
N ASP A 109 23.09 8.04 3.04
CA ASP A 109 23.11 9.43 2.56
C ASP A 109 21.78 9.78 1.88
N ALA A 110 20.82 10.22 2.70
CA ALA A 110 19.43 10.50 2.34
C ALA A 110 19.21 11.60 1.28
N ARG A 111 20.27 12.16 0.66
CA ARG A 111 20.15 13.39 -0.12
C ARG A 111 19.91 13.22 -1.62
N THR A 112 20.25 12.09 -2.25
CA THR A 112 20.06 11.97 -3.72
C THR A 112 20.15 10.56 -4.32
N ASP A 113 20.43 9.52 -3.53
CA ASP A 113 20.67 8.20 -4.12
C ASP A 113 19.35 7.48 -4.44
N GLU A 114 19.18 7.11 -5.71
CA GLU A 114 18.14 6.20 -6.15
C GLU A 114 18.32 4.86 -5.39
N PRO A 115 17.24 4.26 -4.84
CA PRO A 115 17.38 3.03 -4.06
C PRO A 115 17.97 1.92 -4.93
N LEU A 116 18.90 1.16 -4.36
CA LEU A 116 19.48 0.00 -5.04
C LEU A 116 18.43 -1.11 -5.05
N ARG A 117 18.02 -1.54 -6.24
CA ARG A 117 16.99 -2.57 -6.41
C ARG A 117 17.62 -3.92 -6.74
N ALA A 118 17.17 -4.95 -6.04
CA ALA A 118 17.49 -6.33 -6.31
C ALA A 118 16.21 -7.19 -6.28
N THR A 119 16.31 -8.40 -6.83
CA THR A 119 15.28 -9.42 -6.66
C THR A 119 15.92 -10.68 -6.09
N ALA A 120 15.18 -11.38 -5.25
CA ALA A 120 15.63 -12.66 -4.70
C ALA A 120 14.46 -13.65 -4.69
N ASP A 121 14.75 -14.85 -5.20
CA ASP A 121 13.84 -15.99 -5.09
C ASP A 121 14.02 -16.67 -3.73
N ILE A 122 12.92 -17.15 -3.16
CA ILE A 122 12.91 -18.06 -2.02
C ILE A 122 12.06 -19.29 -2.36
N TYR A 123 12.54 -20.45 -1.92
CA TYR A 123 11.87 -21.73 -2.05
C TYR A 123 11.44 -22.23 -0.67
N TRP A 124 10.16 -22.13 -0.36
CA TRP A 124 9.59 -22.59 0.90
C TRP A 124 9.34 -24.10 0.90
N PRO A 125 9.70 -24.82 1.98
CA PRO A 125 9.23 -26.17 2.22
C PRO A 125 7.69 -26.22 2.19
N GLU A 126 7.12 -27.25 1.56
CA GLU A 126 5.67 -27.40 1.39
C GLU A 126 4.90 -27.29 2.72
N ARG A 127 5.42 -27.90 3.79
CA ARG A 127 4.85 -27.83 5.15
C ARG A 127 4.68 -26.40 5.70
N LEU A 128 5.49 -25.45 5.23
CA LEU A 128 5.47 -24.07 5.70
C LEU A 128 4.52 -23.18 4.88
N VAL A 129 4.09 -23.63 3.70
CA VAL A 129 3.24 -22.86 2.79
C VAL A 129 1.78 -22.93 3.25
N ASN A 130 1.21 -21.79 3.63
CA ASN A 130 -0.18 -21.71 4.09
C ASN A 130 -0.91 -20.48 3.50
N PRO A 131 -1.42 -20.58 2.25
CA PRO A 131 -2.14 -19.47 1.63
C PRO A 131 -3.47 -19.14 2.35
N ALA A 132 -4.12 -20.14 2.96
CA ALA A 132 -5.38 -19.96 3.67
C ALA A 132 -5.24 -19.08 4.94
N ALA A 133 -4.01 -18.94 5.47
CA ALA A 133 -3.75 -18.04 6.58
C ALA A 133 -3.82 -16.54 6.18
N PHE A 134 -3.72 -16.24 4.88
CA PHE A 134 -3.78 -14.88 4.34
C PHE A 134 -5.04 -14.62 3.50
N ILE A 135 -5.54 -15.63 2.77
CA ILE A 135 -6.72 -15.50 1.91
C ILE A 135 -7.86 -16.29 2.51
N ASP A 136 -8.80 -15.58 3.12
CA ASP A 136 -9.94 -16.14 3.85
C ASP A 136 -11.20 -15.30 3.57
N PRO A 137 -11.94 -15.62 2.49
CA PRO A 137 -13.18 -14.92 2.17
C PRO A 137 -14.25 -15.09 3.25
N ALA A 138 -14.26 -16.24 3.95
CA ALA A 138 -15.27 -16.55 4.96
C ALA A 138 -15.11 -15.63 6.19
N ALA A 139 -13.88 -15.26 6.56
CA ALA A 139 -13.62 -14.29 7.62
C ALA A 139 -14.27 -12.92 7.36
N TYR A 140 -14.60 -12.58 6.12
CA TYR A 140 -15.24 -11.31 5.77
C TYR A 140 -16.77 -11.31 5.86
N GLU A 141 -17.42 -12.48 5.80
CA GLU A 141 -18.89 -12.59 5.77
C GLU A 141 -19.59 -11.85 6.91
N PRO A 142 -19.15 -11.94 8.18
CA PRO A 142 -19.81 -11.25 9.28
C PRO A 142 -19.73 -9.72 9.20
N TYR A 143 -18.76 -9.19 8.46
CA TYR A 143 -18.41 -7.77 8.45
C TYR A 143 -18.86 -7.04 7.18
N GLN A 144 -19.52 -7.72 6.23
CA GLN A 144 -19.94 -7.08 4.97
C GLN A 144 -20.86 -5.86 5.19
N SER A 145 -21.60 -5.85 6.30
CA SER A 145 -22.44 -4.73 6.74
C SER A 145 -21.69 -3.61 7.47
N ASP A 146 -20.45 -3.83 7.91
CA ASP A 146 -19.65 -2.87 8.70
C ASP A 146 -19.08 -1.72 7.87
N ARG A 147 -19.62 -1.51 6.66
CA ARG A 147 -19.28 -0.34 5.85
C ARG A 147 -19.49 0.93 6.67
N PRO A 148 -18.60 1.93 6.54
CA PRO A 148 -18.62 3.11 7.39
C PRO A 148 -19.80 4.03 7.06
N LEU A 149 -21.00 3.68 7.50
CA LEU A 149 -22.24 4.43 7.32
C LEU A 149 -22.30 5.62 8.27
N TRP A 150 -22.77 6.77 7.77
CA TRP A 150 -23.01 7.95 8.60
C TRP A 150 -23.80 7.58 9.86
N PRO A 151 -23.32 7.95 11.07
CA PRO A 151 -24.12 7.79 12.27
C PRO A 151 -25.50 8.42 12.04
N ALA A 152 -26.55 7.79 12.57
CA ALA A 152 -27.92 8.24 12.33
C ALA A 152 -28.11 9.73 12.69
N SER A 153 -27.41 10.21 13.72
CA SER A 153 -27.37 11.61 14.12
C SER A 153 -26.80 12.53 13.03
N ILE A 154 -25.69 12.14 12.41
CA ILE A 154 -25.05 12.86 11.30
C ILE A 154 -25.97 12.87 10.08
N ARG A 155 -26.53 11.72 9.70
CA ARG A 155 -27.46 11.61 8.57
C ARG A 155 -28.69 12.50 8.78
N ARG A 156 -29.24 12.51 9.99
CA ARG A 156 -30.37 13.39 10.37
C ARG A 156 -29.98 14.87 10.27
N ARG A 157 -28.81 15.26 10.77
CA ARG A 157 -28.33 16.66 10.67
C ARG A 157 -28.15 17.10 9.21
N VAL A 158 -27.57 16.25 8.36
CA VAL A 158 -27.41 16.57 6.94
C VAL A 158 -28.77 16.70 6.24
N MET A 159 -29.71 15.79 6.53
CA MET A 159 -31.09 15.91 6.00
C MET A 159 -31.78 17.20 6.46
N LEU A 160 -31.65 17.56 7.74
CA LEU A 160 -32.23 18.80 8.28
C LEU A 160 -31.60 20.06 7.67
N ILE A 161 -30.28 20.07 7.48
CA ILE A 161 -29.58 21.17 6.81
C ILE A 161 -30.07 21.27 5.36
N GLY A 162 -30.16 20.16 4.63
CA GLY A 162 -30.68 20.14 3.27
C GLY A 162 -32.11 20.68 3.18
N LEU A 163 -32.98 20.29 4.12
CA LEU A 163 -34.35 20.80 4.20
C LEU A 163 -34.40 22.30 4.50
N ALA A 164 -33.59 22.78 5.45
CA ALA A 164 -33.51 24.21 5.77
C ALA A 164 -33.04 25.03 4.56
N LEU A 165 -32.03 24.53 3.83
CA LEU A 165 -31.54 25.15 2.61
C LEU A 165 -32.60 25.20 1.51
N LEU A 166 -33.38 24.13 1.35
CA LEU A 166 -34.52 24.11 0.42
C LEU A 166 -35.52 25.23 0.75
N VAL A 167 -35.93 25.34 2.02
CA VAL A 167 -36.87 26.37 2.48
C VAL A 167 -36.33 27.78 2.25
N VAL A 168 -35.06 28.03 2.57
CA VAL A 168 -34.42 29.34 2.35
C VAL A 168 -34.34 29.66 0.86
N MET A 169 -33.99 28.69 0.02
CA MET A 169 -33.96 28.87 -1.44
C MET A 169 -35.35 29.18 -2.01
N THR A 170 -36.39 28.47 -1.56
CA THR A 170 -37.78 28.76 -1.95
C THR A 170 -38.21 30.16 -1.50
N GLY A 171 -37.85 30.57 -0.28
CA GLY A 171 -38.13 31.91 0.22
C GLY A 171 -37.39 33.00 -0.56
N ALA A 172 -36.13 32.77 -0.95
CA ALA A 172 -35.35 33.70 -1.75
C ALA A 172 -35.99 33.93 -3.14
N LEU A 173 -36.64 32.91 -3.73
CA LEU A 173 -37.34 33.05 -5.00
C LEU A 173 -38.52 34.03 -4.95
N LEU A 174 -39.10 34.28 -3.77
CA LEU A 174 -40.20 35.22 -3.57
C LEU A 174 -39.73 36.70 -3.52
N ILE A 175 -38.43 36.95 -3.49
CA ILE A 175 -37.87 38.32 -3.48
C ILE A 175 -38.09 38.99 -4.85
N ARG A 176 -38.90 40.05 -4.88
CA ARG A 176 -39.24 40.79 -6.11
C ARG A 176 -38.05 41.46 -6.80
N ARG A 177 -37.01 41.87 -6.06
CA ARG A 177 -35.84 42.57 -6.61
C ARG A 177 -34.79 41.55 -7.10
N PRO A 178 -34.44 41.54 -8.40
CA PRO A 178 -33.58 40.50 -8.97
C PRO A 178 -32.15 40.50 -8.41
N THR A 179 -31.60 41.67 -8.09
CA THR A 179 -30.25 41.81 -7.53
C THR A 179 -30.15 41.25 -6.11
N VAL A 180 -31.14 41.55 -5.26
CA VAL A 180 -31.22 41.04 -3.87
C VAL A 180 -31.45 39.52 -3.88
N ARG A 181 -32.30 39.03 -4.78
CA ARG A 181 -32.53 37.60 -4.98
C ARG A 181 -31.25 36.84 -5.32
N LEU A 182 -30.47 37.36 -6.27
CA LEU A 182 -29.21 36.74 -6.68
C LEU A 182 -28.20 36.70 -5.51
N ALA A 183 -28.05 37.81 -4.79
CA ALA A 183 -27.14 37.90 -3.64
C ALA A 183 -27.53 36.91 -2.52
N ALA A 184 -28.83 36.76 -2.23
CA ALA A 184 -29.33 35.81 -1.23
C ALA A 184 -29.03 34.36 -1.64
N ILE A 185 -29.31 33.99 -2.89
CA ILE A 185 -29.01 32.64 -3.41
C ILE A 185 -27.50 32.35 -3.32
N MET A 186 -26.66 33.28 -3.77
CA MET A 186 -25.20 33.12 -3.71
C MET A 186 -24.69 32.98 -2.28
N GLY A 187 -25.21 33.76 -1.33
CA GLY A 187 -24.85 33.65 0.08
C GLY A 187 -25.21 32.29 0.68
N VAL A 188 -26.41 31.78 0.38
CA VAL A 188 -26.86 30.45 0.83
C VAL A 188 -25.98 29.35 0.26
N VAL A 189 -25.66 29.42 -1.04
CA VAL A 189 -24.77 28.45 -1.69
C VAL A 189 -23.37 28.49 -1.06
N ALA A 190 -22.80 29.68 -0.85
CA ALA A 190 -21.48 29.84 -0.25
C ALA A 190 -21.41 29.26 1.17
N ILE A 191 -22.39 29.58 2.03
CA ILE A 191 -22.46 29.05 3.41
C ILE A 191 -22.62 27.53 3.40
N SER A 192 -23.47 27.00 2.52
CA SER A 192 -23.68 25.56 2.36
C SER A 192 -22.40 24.84 1.96
N LEU A 193 -21.66 25.42 1.02
CA LEU A 193 -20.40 24.86 0.54
C LEU A 193 -19.35 24.84 1.65
N ILE A 194 -19.21 25.93 2.41
CA ILE A 194 -18.29 26.01 3.55
C ILE A 194 -18.68 24.99 4.62
N ALA A 195 -19.97 24.91 4.98
CA ALA A 195 -20.47 23.95 5.95
C ALA A 195 -20.21 22.50 5.50
N ALA A 196 -20.44 22.19 4.23
CA ALA A 196 -20.14 20.88 3.66
C ALA A 196 -18.64 20.56 3.72
N LEU A 197 -17.77 21.51 3.37
CA LEU A 197 -16.32 21.34 3.42
C LEU A 197 -15.82 21.08 4.85
N VAL A 198 -16.25 21.89 5.82
CA VAL A 198 -15.89 21.72 7.24
C VAL A 198 -16.38 20.37 7.75
N PHE A 199 -17.61 19.99 7.41
CA PHE A 199 -18.19 18.73 7.83
C PHE A 199 -17.48 17.51 7.24
N MET A 200 -17.08 17.59 5.96
CA MET A 200 -16.27 16.55 5.32
C MET A 200 -14.88 16.42 5.96
N HIS A 201 -14.35 17.50 6.55
CA HIS A 201 -13.06 17.47 7.25
C HIS A 201 -13.15 16.88 8.66
N ALA A 202 -14.24 17.13 9.38
CA ALA A 202 -14.37 16.80 10.79
C ALA A 202 -14.77 15.34 11.12
N GLN A 203 -15.23 14.56 10.14
CA GLN A 203 -15.67 13.18 10.41
C GLN A 203 -14.48 12.22 10.52
N GLN A 204 -14.54 11.36 11.56
CA GLN A 204 -13.59 10.28 11.78
C GLN A 204 -13.33 9.52 10.48
N ILE A 205 -12.04 9.49 10.14
CA ILE A 205 -11.57 9.02 8.85
C ILE A 205 -11.53 7.50 8.82
N VAL A 206 -11.19 6.91 9.96
CA VAL A 206 -10.96 5.47 10.17
C VAL A 206 -11.73 5.02 11.40
N LEU A 207 -12.42 3.89 11.28
CA LEU A 207 -13.15 3.23 12.36
C LEU A 207 -12.47 1.89 12.66
N PRO A 208 -11.56 1.84 13.65
CA PRO A 208 -11.03 0.58 14.14
C PRO A 208 -12.05 -0.09 15.06
N ARG A 209 -12.36 -1.36 14.79
CA ARG A 209 -13.22 -2.21 15.62
C ARG A 209 -12.52 -3.54 15.86
N ILE A 210 -12.59 -4.05 17.07
CA ILE A 210 -12.14 -5.42 17.38
C ILE A 210 -13.36 -6.33 17.21
N SER A 211 -13.18 -7.48 16.57
CA SER A 211 -14.22 -8.51 16.44
C SER A 211 -14.66 -9.04 17.80
N ASP A 212 -15.86 -9.60 17.86
CA ASP A 212 -16.45 -10.04 19.14
C ASP A 212 -15.66 -11.21 19.77
N ASP A 213 -14.99 -12.03 18.95
CA ASP A 213 -14.07 -13.09 19.37
C ASP A 213 -12.63 -12.59 19.67
N GLY A 214 -12.35 -11.31 19.44
CA GLY A 214 -11.06 -10.69 19.64
C GLY A 214 -9.98 -11.05 18.61
N GLN A 215 -10.29 -11.89 17.62
CA GLN A 215 -9.30 -12.42 16.66
C GLN A 215 -8.92 -11.41 15.57
N PHE A 216 -9.81 -10.50 15.21
CA PHE A 216 -9.62 -9.57 14.12
C PHE A 216 -9.71 -8.12 14.58
N LEU A 217 -8.82 -7.29 14.03
CA LEU A 217 -8.97 -5.85 13.97
C LEU A 217 -9.55 -5.50 12.60
N ILE A 218 -10.76 -4.97 12.63
CA ILE A 218 -11.54 -4.55 11.48
C ILE A 218 -11.28 -3.06 11.29
N LEU A 219 -10.75 -2.71 10.12
CA LEU A 219 -10.46 -1.34 9.75
C LEU A 219 -11.34 -0.95 8.58
N THR A 220 -12.12 0.12 8.76
CA THR A 220 -12.89 0.72 7.67
C THR A 220 -12.61 2.23 7.62
N ALA A 221 -12.67 2.80 6.42
CA ALA A 221 -12.46 4.23 6.23
C ALA A 221 -13.51 4.84 5.30
N ARG A 222 -13.91 6.08 5.61
CA ARG A 222 -14.85 6.85 4.77
C ARG A 222 -14.20 7.53 3.59
N ARG A 223 -12.95 7.93 3.76
CA ARG A 223 -12.10 8.54 2.75
C ARG A 223 -10.76 7.82 2.77
N THR A 224 -9.95 8.03 1.73
CA THR A 224 -8.58 7.51 1.73
C THR A 224 -7.84 8.04 2.95
N ALA A 225 -7.22 7.14 3.70
CA ALA A 225 -6.68 7.45 5.01
C ALA A 225 -5.51 6.56 5.35
N THR A 226 -4.49 7.12 5.97
CA THR A 226 -3.42 6.33 6.58
C THR A 226 -3.82 6.00 8.01
N TRP A 227 -3.88 4.71 8.31
CA TRP A 227 -3.99 4.20 9.66
C TRP A 227 -2.63 3.68 10.11
N THR A 228 -2.27 3.96 11.36
CA THR A 228 -1.01 3.50 11.96
C THR A 228 -1.27 2.83 13.30
N SER A 229 -0.42 1.86 13.65
CA SER A 229 -0.43 1.22 14.96
C SER A 229 0.99 0.88 15.39
N ALA A 230 1.26 0.98 16.69
CA ALA A 230 2.51 0.50 17.29
C ALA A 230 2.58 -1.03 17.37
N ARG A 231 1.48 -1.74 17.09
CA ARG A 231 1.46 -3.21 17.02
C ARG A 231 2.03 -3.69 15.69
N THR A 232 3.07 -4.52 15.75
CA THR A 232 3.75 -5.10 14.58
C THR A 232 3.42 -6.58 14.35
N ASP A 233 2.62 -7.16 15.23
CA ASP A 233 2.21 -8.57 15.24
C ASP A 233 0.93 -8.86 14.43
N LEU A 234 0.41 -7.87 13.71
CA LEU A 234 -0.84 -7.96 12.97
C LEU A 234 -0.63 -8.54 11.58
N THR A 235 -1.44 -9.53 11.20
CA THR A 235 -1.37 -10.19 9.89
C THR A 235 -2.56 -9.79 9.01
N PRO A 236 -2.36 -9.25 7.80
CA PRO A 236 -3.47 -8.92 6.93
C PRO A 236 -4.19 -10.19 6.45
N ILE A 237 -5.51 -10.11 6.43
CA ILE A 237 -6.38 -11.11 5.81
C ILE A 237 -7.02 -10.46 4.58
N TYR A 238 -7.07 -11.21 3.50
CA TYR A 238 -7.57 -10.79 2.21
C TYR A 238 -8.75 -11.65 1.80
N ILE A 239 -9.71 -11.05 1.10
CA ILE A 239 -10.81 -11.76 0.45
C ILE A 239 -10.26 -12.63 -0.68
N ASP A 240 -9.34 -12.09 -1.47
CA ASP A 240 -8.77 -12.75 -2.64
C ASP A 240 -7.35 -12.26 -2.93
N ARG A 241 -6.74 -12.82 -3.99
CA ARG A 241 -5.40 -12.42 -4.45
C ARG A 241 -5.36 -10.99 -4.99
N ALA A 242 -6.44 -10.50 -5.59
CA ALA A 242 -6.45 -9.15 -6.16
C ALA A 242 -6.34 -8.09 -5.06
N GLN A 243 -7.04 -8.28 -3.93
CA GLN A 243 -6.90 -7.42 -2.76
C GLN A 243 -5.49 -7.45 -2.18
N MET A 244 -4.86 -8.63 -2.11
CA MET A 244 -3.48 -8.77 -1.65
C MET A 244 -2.50 -8.02 -2.56
N VAL A 245 -2.67 -8.09 -3.89
CA VAL A 245 -1.83 -7.34 -4.85
C VAL A 245 -1.89 -5.83 -4.58
N GLU A 246 -3.10 -5.32 -4.29
CA GLU A 246 -3.36 -3.91 -4.00
C GLU A 246 -3.00 -3.48 -2.57
N ASP A 247 -2.45 -4.37 -1.76
CA ASP A 247 -2.14 -4.08 -0.37
C ASP A 247 -1.10 -2.95 -0.24
N THR A 248 -1.32 -2.13 0.77
CA THR A 248 -0.47 -0.97 1.11
C THR A 248 0.05 -1.06 2.55
N LEU A 249 -0.09 -2.22 3.20
CA LEU A 249 0.46 -2.46 4.52
C LEU A 249 1.99 -2.37 4.47
N ILE A 250 2.55 -1.48 5.28
CA ILE A 250 3.97 -1.33 5.54
C ILE A 250 4.20 -1.77 6.99
N VAL A 251 5.06 -2.75 7.18
CA VAL A 251 5.47 -3.29 8.47
C VAL A 251 6.89 -2.80 8.74
N SER A 252 7.01 -1.86 9.67
CA SER A 252 8.27 -1.35 10.21
C SER A 252 8.55 -1.98 11.58
N PRO A 253 9.77 -1.86 12.12
CA PRO A 253 10.11 -2.47 13.42
C PRO A 253 9.24 -1.98 14.58
N ASP A 254 8.84 -0.70 14.53
CA ASP A 254 8.13 -0.03 15.63
C ASP A 254 6.64 0.23 15.33
N SER A 255 6.21 0.00 14.09
CA SER A 255 4.84 0.31 13.69
C SER A 255 4.42 -0.40 12.41
N ILE A 256 3.12 -0.54 12.25
CA ILE A 256 2.51 -0.80 10.95
C ILE A 256 1.77 0.45 10.46
N SER A 257 1.78 0.64 9.15
CA SER A 257 0.98 1.68 8.50
C SER A 257 0.26 1.09 7.30
N LEU A 258 -0.96 1.54 7.07
CA LEU A 258 -1.83 1.01 6.02
C LEU A 258 -2.66 2.14 5.43
N THR A 259 -2.77 2.19 4.10
CA THR A 259 -3.66 3.13 3.43
C THR A 259 -5.03 2.48 3.21
N LEU A 260 -6.01 2.88 4.00
CA LEU A 260 -7.40 2.45 3.90
C LEU A 260 -8.11 3.22 2.79
N ARG A 261 -8.79 2.49 1.91
CA ARG A 261 -9.61 3.07 0.83
C ARG A 261 -11.07 3.26 1.28
N PRO A 262 -11.79 4.27 0.73
CA PRO A 262 -13.19 4.51 1.04
C PRO A 262 -14.05 3.26 0.86
N GLY A 263 -14.83 2.88 1.88
CA GLY A 263 -15.81 1.81 1.80
C GLY A 263 -15.24 0.39 1.71
N ARG A 264 -13.90 0.22 1.73
CA ARG A 264 -13.26 -1.09 1.85
C ARG A 264 -13.07 -1.46 3.31
N ILE A 265 -13.21 -2.76 3.59
CA ILE A 265 -12.92 -3.36 4.89
C ILE A 265 -11.55 -4.01 4.78
N GLN A 266 -10.65 -3.67 5.69
CA GLN A 266 -9.39 -4.38 5.86
C GLN A 266 -9.43 -5.14 7.18
N LEU A 267 -9.21 -6.45 7.12
CA LEU A 267 -9.07 -7.28 8.30
C LEU A 267 -7.60 -7.50 8.60
N LEU A 268 -7.24 -7.32 9.87
CA LEU A 268 -5.93 -7.67 10.41
C LEU A 268 -6.14 -8.69 11.52
N ARG A 269 -5.65 -9.91 11.33
CA ARG A 269 -5.64 -10.97 12.34
C ARG A 269 -4.65 -10.61 13.45
N ARG A 270 -5.11 -10.72 14.69
CA ARG A 270 -4.30 -10.59 15.90
C ARG A 270 -3.68 -11.95 16.22
N PRO A 271 -2.47 -12.00 16.81
CA PRO A 271 -1.99 -13.25 17.37
C PRO A 271 -2.97 -13.69 18.48
N LEU A 272 -3.20 -14.99 18.60
CA LEU A 272 -3.91 -15.51 19.75
C LEU A 272 -3.14 -15.09 20.99
N GLU A 273 -3.72 -14.21 21.81
CA GLU A 273 -3.23 -14.01 23.17
C GLU A 273 -3.31 -15.38 23.85
N ALA A 274 -2.17 -15.89 24.34
CA ALA A 274 -2.18 -17.06 25.20
C ALA A 274 -3.23 -16.81 26.30
N PRO A 275 -4.08 -17.81 26.62
CA PRO A 275 -5.14 -17.61 27.60
C PRO A 275 -4.52 -17.02 28.87
N ARG A 276 -4.95 -15.81 29.24
CA ARG A 276 -4.47 -15.19 30.48
C ARG A 276 -4.76 -16.19 31.60
N PRO A 277 -3.76 -16.54 32.44
CA PRO A 277 -4.01 -17.42 33.56
C PRO A 277 -5.17 -16.82 34.35
N LYS A 278 -6.23 -17.62 34.56
CA LYS A 278 -7.33 -17.20 35.43
C LYS A 278 -6.72 -16.90 36.80
N PRO A 279 -7.03 -15.75 37.41
CA PRO A 279 -6.58 -15.43 38.76
C PRO A 279 -7.06 -16.48 39.76
#